data_AF-A0A8T3MZ97-F1
#
_entry.id   AF-A0A8T3MZ97-F1
#
_cell.length_a   1.000
_cell.length_b   1.000
_cell.length_c   1.000
_cell.angle_alpha   90.00
_cell.angle_beta   90.00
_cell.angle_gamma   90.00
#
_symmetry.space_group_name_H-M   'P 1'
#
loop_
_entity.id
_entity.type
_entity.pdbx_description
1 polymer ?
#
loop_
_entity_poly.entity_id
_entity_poly.type
_entity_poly.pdbx_seq_one_letter_code
_entity_poly.pdbx_strand_id
1 'polypeptide(L)'
;MNRAAADRLDVFLDRLDRTGLEDLEVLTLPEPDPDLRAELLDRVDEAARSAGEQRTKQVRDARLRVREILLRRFALASLPVTWVGIGWQTRPSRTEDRMRLMTAIEDAAVAAIMEDRLDRDDLAALREGFDLAASMPGTGLTGVPDLSGRRGMAAPLAAVLLAAGAGGPGLVTSIAAFLRRRRNRLDDGY
;
A
#
# COMPACT_ATOMS: atom_id res chain seq x y z
N MET A 1 17.37 -11.61 -14.91
CA MET A 1 16.61 -10.47 -14.36
C MET A 1 17.18 -9.18 -14.98
N ASN A 2 16.37 -8.36 -15.65
CA ASN A 2 16.82 -7.03 -16.09
C ASN A 2 17.17 -6.20 -14.84
N ARG A 3 18.44 -5.79 -14.72
CA ARG A 3 19.00 -5.14 -13.52
C ARG A 3 18.21 -3.90 -13.12
N ALA A 4 17.83 -3.05 -14.07
CA ALA A 4 17.09 -1.82 -13.78
C ALA A 4 15.68 -2.07 -13.17
N ALA A 5 14.98 -3.11 -13.62
CA ALA A 5 13.67 -3.45 -13.07
C ALA A 5 13.77 -4.04 -11.65
N ALA A 6 14.85 -4.77 -11.38
CA ALA A 6 15.15 -5.29 -10.05
C ALA A 6 15.48 -4.16 -9.08
N ASP A 7 16.36 -3.24 -9.50
CA ASP A 7 16.74 -2.08 -8.68
C ASP A 7 15.51 -1.25 -8.30
N ARG A 8 14.56 -1.05 -9.24
CA ARG A 8 13.29 -0.36 -8.97
C ARG A 8 12.40 -1.12 -7.98
N LEU A 9 12.32 -2.44 -8.09
CA LEU A 9 11.58 -3.26 -7.11
C LEU A 9 12.24 -3.16 -5.72
N ASP A 10 13.56 -3.25 -5.62
CA ASP A 10 14.25 -3.19 -4.34
C ASP A 10 14.10 -1.80 -3.68
N VAL A 11 14.11 -0.71 -4.46
CA VAL A 11 13.76 0.65 -3.96
C VAL A 11 12.32 0.70 -3.44
N PHE A 12 11.38 0.09 -4.16
CA PHE A 12 10.00 0.01 -3.69
C PHE A 12 9.88 -0.78 -2.38
N LEU A 13 10.57 -1.91 -2.26
CA LEU A 13 10.56 -2.73 -1.05
C LEU A 13 11.17 -1.99 0.16
N ASP A 14 12.25 -1.23 -0.05
CA ASP A 14 12.84 -0.37 0.98
C ASP A 14 11.86 0.75 1.41
N ARG A 15 11.10 1.34 0.47
CA ARG A 15 10.02 2.28 0.80
C ARG A 15 8.91 1.59 1.60
N LEU A 16 8.47 0.42 1.18
CA LEU A 16 7.44 -0.36 1.85
C LEU A 16 7.84 -0.68 3.30
N ASP A 17 9.09 -1.09 3.51
CA ASP A 17 9.63 -1.41 4.83
C ASP A 17 9.61 -0.20 5.77
N ARG A 18 9.85 1.02 5.24
CA ARG A 18 9.79 2.28 6.00
C ARG A 18 8.38 2.80 6.25
N THR A 19 7.38 2.33 5.51
CA THR A 19 6.00 2.86 5.57
C THR A 19 5.23 2.37 6.81
N GLY A 20 5.85 1.59 7.71
CA GLY A 20 5.23 1.21 8.99
C GLY A 20 3.88 0.50 8.82
N LEU A 21 3.85 -0.67 8.16
CA LEU A 21 2.62 -1.39 7.79
C LEU A 21 1.59 -1.61 8.94
N GLU A 22 2.01 -1.61 10.21
CA GLU A 22 1.10 -1.70 11.37
C GLU A 22 0.14 -0.52 11.47
N ASP A 23 0.52 0.61 10.88
CA ASP A 23 -0.30 1.81 10.73
C ASP A 23 -1.33 1.68 9.61
N LEU A 24 -1.05 0.82 8.63
CA LEU A 24 -1.90 0.59 7.47
C LEU A 24 -3.03 -0.41 7.76
N GLU A 25 -2.94 -1.18 8.85
CA GLU A 25 -3.96 -2.16 9.23
C GLU A 25 -5.32 -1.52 9.59
N VAL A 26 -5.34 -0.25 10.01
CA VAL A 26 -6.57 0.46 10.39
C VAL A 26 -7.25 1.13 9.19
N LEU A 27 -6.63 1.05 8.00
CA LEU A 27 -7.10 1.79 6.84
C LEU A 27 -8.15 1.02 6.06
N THR A 28 -9.31 1.65 5.90
CA THR A 28 -10.31 1.22 4.91
C THR A 28 -9.94 1.84 3.57
N LEU A 29 -9.30 1.05 2.70
CA LEU A 29 -9.08 1.46 1.31
C LEU A 29 -10.40 1.40 0.52
N PRO A 30 -10.65 2.38 -0.36
CA PRO A 30 -11.79 2.31 -1.27
C PRO A 30 -11.66 1.07 -2.15
N GLU A 31 -12.79 0.42 -2.41
CA GLU A 31 -12.82 -0.71 -3.33
C GLU A 31 -12.62 -0.20 -4.77
N PRO A 32 -11.60 -0.71 -5.49
CA PRO A 32 -11.43 -0.34 -6.89
C PRO A 32 -12.58 -0.91 -7.71
N ASP A 33 -13.00 -0.16 -8.72
CA ASP A 33 -13.97 -0.64 -9.71
C ASP A 33 -13.41 -1.91 -10.38
N PRO A 34 -14.14 -3.05 -10.31
CA PRO A 34 -13.62 -4.33 -10.77
C PRO A 34 -13.37 -4.37 -12.27
N ASP A 35 -14.19 -3.69 -13.07
CA ASP A 35 -14.09 -3.68 -14.52
C ASP A 35 -12.88 -2.84 -14.95
N LEU A 36 -12.74 -1.64 -14.39
CA LEU A 36 -11.56 -0.80 -14.65
C LEU A 36 -10.26 -1.46 -14.21
N ARG A 37 -10.30 -2.19 -13.09
CA ARG A 37 -9.12 -2.94 -12.61
C ARG A 37 -8.79 -4.10 -13.54
N ALA A 38 -9.79 -4.85 -14.03
CA ALA A 38 -9.55 -5.93 -14.97
C ALA A 38 -8.91 -5.41 -16.26
N GLU A 39 -9.44 -4.32 -16.83
CA GLU A 39 -8.87 -3.69 -18.03
C GLU A 39 -7.43 -3.22 -17.82
N LEU A 40 -7.11 -2.63 -16.66
CA LEU A 40 -5.75 -2.24 -16.31
C LEU A 40 -4.81 -3.44 -16.25
N LEU A 41 -5.24 -4.54 -15.63
CA LEU A 41 -4.43 -5.76 -15.52
C LEU A 41 -4.21 -6.42 -16.88
N ASP A 42 -5.19 -6.38 -17.78
CA ASP A 42 -5.03 -6.87 -19.16
C ASP A 42 -3.96 -6.07 -19.92
N ARG A 43 -3.94 -4.74 -19.76
CA ARG A 43 -2.90 -3.88 -20.35
C ARG A 43 -1.52 -4.16 -19.77
N VAL A 44 -1.43 -4.38 -18.46
CA VAL A 44 -0.19 -4.81 -17.78
C VAL A 44 0.32 -6.13 -18.36
N ASP A 45 -0.56 -7.11 -18.51
CA ASP A 45 -0.19 -8.43 -19.02
C ASP A 45 0.22 -8.38 -20.49
N GLU A 46 -0.43 -7.56 -21.30
CA GLU A 46 -0.02 -7.29 -22.70
C GLU A 46 1.35 -6.61 -22.76
N ALA A 47 1.57 -5.58 -21.95
CA ALA A 47 2.85 -4.89 -21.87
C ALA A 47 3.98 -5.82 -21.39
N ALA A 48 3.70 -6.72 -20.44
CA ALA A 48 4.66 -7.71 -19.98
C ALA A 48 4.98 -8.77 -21.06
N ARG A 49 3.96 -9.26 -21.77
CA ARG A 49 4.11 -10.22 -22.87
C ARG A 49 4.92 -9.64 -24.03
N SER A 50 4.63 -8.41 -24.45
CA SER A 50 5.40 -7.71 -25.49
C SER A 50 6.86 -7.45 -25.11
N ALA A 51 7.17 -7.38 -23.82
CA ALA A 51 8.53 -7.27 -23.29
C ALA A 51 9.28 -8.62 -23.19
N GLY A 52 8.60 -9.74 -23.47
CA GLY A 52 9.14 -11.09 -23.49
C GLY A 52 8.90 -11.88 -22.19
N GLU A 53 9.07 -13.20 -22.27
CA GLU A 53 8.76 -14.16 -21.19
C GLU A 53 9.44 -13.81 -19.86
N GLN A 54 10.69 -13.33 -19.93
CA GLN A 54 11.44 -12.91 -18.74
C GLN A 54 10.74 -11.78 -17.98
N ARG A 55 10.03 -10.86 -18.67
CA ARG A 55 9.30 -9.78 -18.02
C ARG A 55 8.02 -10.28 -17.36
N THR A 56 7.26 -11.12 -18.05
CA THR A 56 6.09 -11.80 -17.48
C THR A 56 6.46 -12.56 -16.20
N LYS A 57 7.58 -13.27 -16.20
CA LYS A 57 8.12 -13.93 -15.02
C LYS A 57 8.45 -12.94 -13.90
N GLN A 58 9.11 -11.81 -14.21
CA GLN A 58 9.44 -10.80 -13.21
C GLN A 58 8.20 -10.20 -12.53
N VAL A 59 7.14 -9.89 -13.29
CA VAL A 59 5.88 -9.37 -12.72
C VAL A 59 5.27 -10.38 -11.75
N ARG A 60 5.22 -11.67 -12.14
CA ARG A 60 4.72 -12.74 -11.27
C ARG A 60 5.58 -12.91 -10.02
N ASP A 61 6.90 -12.98 -10.18
CA ASP A 61 7.84 -13.19 -9.08
C ASP A 61 7.78 -12.02 -8.08
N ALA A 62 7.54 -10.79 -8.55
CA ALA A 62 7.38 -9.63 -7.69
C ALA A 62 6.08 -9.66 -6.86
N ARG A 63 4.96 -10.03 -7.49
CA ARG A 63 3.70 -10.23 -6.76
C ARG A 63 3.86 -11.29 -5.66
N LEU A 64 4.49 -12.42 -5.99
CA LEU A 64 4.77 -13.48 -5.03
C LEU A 64 5.68 -13.02 -3.88
N ARG A 65 6.76 -12.30 -4.19
CA ARG A 65 7.70 -11.77 -3.19
C ARG A 65 7.02 -10.79 -2.24
N VAL A 66 6.23 -9.85 -2.76
CA VAL A 66 5.45 -8.91 -1.94
C VAL A 66 4.44 -9.65 -1.07
N ARG A 67 3.70 -10.60 -1.64
CA ARG A 67 2.74 -11.43 -0.91
C ARG A 67 3.38 -12.17 0.24
N GLU A 68 4.53 -12.81 0.02
CA GLU A 68 5.27 -13.52 1.07
C GLU A 68 5.69 -12.60 2.21
N ILE A 69 6.23 -11.41 1.88
CA ILE A 69 6.62 -10.39 2.87
C ILE A 69 5.41 -9.99 3.73
N LEU A 70 4.26 -9.72 3.10
CA LEU A 70 3.04 -9.29 3.79
C LEU A 70 2.44 -10.41 4.63
N LEU A 71 2.36 -11.64 4.11
CA LEU A 71 1.86 -12.79 4.88
C LEU A 71 2.72 -13.05 6.10
N ARG A 72 4.06 -12.98 5.98
CA ARG A 72 4.96 -13.13 7.12
C ARG A 72 4.74 -12.02 8.16
N ARG A 73 4.56 -10.77 7.73
CA ARG A 73 4.27 -9.65 8.63
C ARG A 73 2.93 -9.81 9.35
N PHE A 74 1.85 -10.13 8.64
CA PHE A 74 0.54 -10.37 9.26
C PHE A 74 0.55 -11.57 10.21
N ALA A 75 1.34 -12.61 9.91
CA ALA A 75 1.51 -13.75 10.80
C ALA A 75 2.26 -13.39 12.10
N LEU A 76 3.17 -12.43 12.07
CA LEU A 76 3.85 -11.92 13.27
C LEU A 76 2.94 -10.98 14.07
N ALA A 77 2.19 -10.10 13.39
CA ALA A 77 1.26 -9.16 14.01
C ALA A 77 0.06 -9.86 14.68
N SER A 78 -0.30 -11.06 14.23
CA SER A 78 -1.38 -11.86 14.84
C SER A 78 -0.95 -12.61 16.10
N LEU A 79 0.34 -12.62 16.46
CA LEU A 79 0.80 -13.23 17.70
C LEU A 79 0.39 -12.34 18.88
N PRO A 80 -0.51 -12.81 19.78
CA PRO A 80 -0.88 -12.02 20.93
C PRO A 80 0.35 -11.81 21.81
N VAL A 81 0.76 -10.55 22.00
CA VAL A 81 1.80 -10.20 22.98
C VAL A 81 1.20 -10.41 24.37
N THR A 82 1.40 -11.59 24.94
CA THR A 82 0.86 -12.00 26.25
C THR A 82 1.74 -11.58 27.44
N TRP A 83 2.69 -10.67 27.22
CA TRP A 83 3.54 -10.18 28.31
C TRP A 83 2.77 -9.18 29.17
N VAL A 84 2.35 -9.66 30.35
CA VAL A 84 1.68 -8.94 31.45
C VAL A 84 0.17 -8.74 31.26
N GLY A 85 -0.59 -9.84 31.31
CA GLY A 85 -1.89 -9.90 32.00
C GLY A 85 -3.06 -9.06 31.48
N ILE A 86 -2.88 -8.24 30.45
CA ILE A 86 -3.96 -7.46 29.87
C ILE A 86 -3.84 -7.47 28.35
N GLY A 87 -4.69 -8.27 27.71
CA GLY A 87 -4.79 -8.39 26.25
C GLY A 87 -5.44 -7.16 25.61
N TRP A 88 -4.74 -6.02 25.62
CA TRP A 88 -5.25 -4.75 25.07
C TRP A 88 -5.17 -4.61 23.56
N GLN A 89 -4.62 -5.57 22.81
CA GLN A 89 -4.34 -5.36 21.40
C GLN A 89 -4.81 -6.52 20.53
N THR A 90 -6.12 -6.64 20.36
CA THR A 90 -6.70 -7.23 19.16
C THR A 90 -7.05 -6.09 18.22
N ARG A 91 -6.12 -5.69 17.35
CA ARG A 91 -6.43 -4.79 16.23
C ARG A 91 -7.25 -5.59 15.21
N PRO A 92 -8.56 -5.33 15.04
CA PRO A 92 -9.41 -6.14 14.20
C PRO A 92 -9.44 -5.50 12.81
N SER A 93 -8.29 -5.46 12.13
CA SER A 93 -8.33 -5.18 10.70
C SER A 93 -9.09 -6.32 10.03
N ARG A 94 -10.19 -6.00 9.32
CA ARG A 94 -11.02 -7.01 8.68
C ARG A 94 -10.18 -7.74 7.64
N THR A 95 -10.45 -9.02 7.42
CA THR A 95 -9.74 -9.82 6.41
C THR A 95 -9.80 -9.16 5.05
N GLU A 96 -10.94 -8.56 4.71
CA GLU A 96 -11.17 -7.82 3.47
C GLU A 96 -10.21 -6.62 3.33
N ASP A 97 -9.99 -5.86 4.40
CA ASP A 97 -9.11 -4.67 4.37
C ASP A 97 -7.64 -5.09 4.19
N ARG A 98 -7.22 -6.19 4.83
CA ARG A 98 -5.87 -6.76 4.62
C ARG A 98 -5.67 -7.23 3.18
N MET A 99 -6.68 -7.86 2.59
CA MET A 99 -6.63 -8.31 1.20
C MET A 99 -6.57 -7.13 0.22
N ARG A 100 -7.30 -6.05 0.49
CA ARG A 100 -7.24 -4.80 -0.29
C ARG A 100 -5.87 -4.15 -0.21
N LEU A 101 -5.30 -4.04 0.99
CA LEU A 101 -3.97 -3.50 1.19
C LEU A 101 -2.90 -4.34 0.48
N MET A 102 -2.97 -5.66 0.61
CA MET A 102 -2.05 -6.57 -0.08
C MET A 102 -2.13 -6.39 -1.60
N THR A 103 -3.34 -6.28 -2.13
CA THR A 103 -3.55 -6.05 -3.57
C THR A 103 -2.97 -4.71 -4.02
N ALA A 104 -3.20 -3.63 -3.27
CA ALA A 104 -2.64 -2.31 -3.58
C ALA A 104 -1.10 -2.29 -3.59
N ILE A 105 -0.46 -3.01 -2.66
CA ILE A 105 1.00 -3.12 -2.59
C ILE A 105 1.53 -4.00 -3.74
N GLU A 106 0.84 -5.09 -4.09
CA GLU A 106 1.16 -5.91 -5.26
C GLU A 106 1.10 -5.07 -6.55
N ASP A 107 0.04 -4.28 -6.73
CA ASP A 107 -0.14 -3.40 -7.90
C ASP A 107 0.96 -2.32 -7.96
N ALA A 108 1.33 -1.70 -6.83
CA ALA A 108 2.44 -0.74 -6.77
C ALA A 108 3.82 -1.37 -7.08
N ALA A 109 4.05 -2.63 -6.67
CA ALA A 109 5.25 -3.37 -7.05
C ALA A 109 5.30 -3.65 -8.56
N VAL A 110 4.16 -4.00 -9.16
CA VAL A 110 4.05 -4.14 -10.61
C VAL A 110 4.38 -2.81 -11.30
N ALA A 111 3.86 -1.69 -10.81
CA ALA A 111 4.17 -0.37 -11.34
C ALA A 111 5.67 -0.04 -11.28
N ALA A 112 6.37 -0.39 -10.20
CA ALA A 112 7.81 -0.18 -10.09
C ALA A 112 8.60 -0.95 -11.16
N ILE A 113 8.21 -2.20 -11.42
CA ILE A 113 8.86 -3.05 -12.44
C ILE A 113 8.52 -2.57 -13.84
N MET A 114 7.27 -2.19 -14.08
CA MET A 114 6.73 -1.87 -15.40
C MET A 114 6.84 -0.38 -15.77
N GLU A 115 7.53 0.42 -14.96
CA GLU A 115 7.72 1.86 -15.19
C GLU A 115 8.28 2.21 -16.58
N ASP A 116 9.10 1.35 -17.17
CA ASP A 116 9.65 1.55 -18.52
C ASP A 116 8.70 1.13 -19.66
N ARG A 117 7.52 0.60 -19.35
CA ARG A 117 6.64 -0.09 -20.31
C ARG A 117 5.18 0.33 -20.28
N LEU A 118 4.71 0.84 -19.16
CA LEU A 118 3.35 1.35 -19.03
C LEU A 118 3.35 2.86 -19.26
N ASP A 119 2.21 3.37 -19.70
CA ASP A 119 1.99 4.80 -19.72
C ASP A 119 1.88 5.37 -18.29
N ARG A 120 1.91 6.70 -18.19
CA ARG A 120 1.90 7.37 -16.88
C ARG A 120 0.58 7.19 -16.13
N ASP A 121 -0.52 7.03 -16.85
CA ASP A 121 -1.86 6.95 -16.25
C ASP A 121 -2.09 5.56 -15.65
N ASP A 122 -1.67 4.50 -16.35
CA ASP A 122 -1.65 3.12 -15.85
C ASP A 122 -0.71 2.98 -14.64
N LEU A 123 0.47 3.60 -14.70
CA LEU A 123 1.39 3.63 -13.54
C LEU A 123 0.78 4.36 -12.35
N ALA A 124 0.10 5.49 -12.57
CA ALA A 124 -0.57 6.23 -11.51
C ALA A 124 -1.71 5.40 -10.89
N ALA A 125 -2.52 4.74 -11.71
CA ALA A 125 -3.62 3.89 -11.26
C ALA A 125 -3.13 2.71 -10.41
N LEU A 126 -2.04 2.04 -10.83
CA LEU A 126 -1.44 0.95 -10.06
C LEU A 126 -0.84 1.42 -8.72
N ARG A 127 -0.33 2.65 -8.67
CA ARG A 127 0.28 3.23 -7.45
C ARG A 127 -0.75 3.81 -6.50
N GLU A 128 -1.91 4.24 -7.00
CA GLU A 128 -2.94 5.00 -6.27
C GLU A 128 -3.30 4.36 -4.92
N GLY A 129 -3.60 3.05 -4.90
CA GLY A 129 -4.00 2.37 -3.68
C GLY A 129 -2.90 2.38 -2.61
N PHE A 130 -1.64 2.18 -3.02
CA PHE A 130 -0.50 2.21 -2.09
C PHE A 130 -0.15 3.63 -1.66
N ASP A 131 -0.18 4.60 -2.58
CA ASP A 131 0.11 6.00 -2.26
C ASP A 131 -0.96 6.57 -1.32
N LEU A 132 -2.24 6.20 -1.51
CA LEU A 132 -3.31 6.52 -0.58
C LEU A 132 -3.03 5.92 0.80
N ALA A 133 -2.71 4.63 0.87
CA ALA A 133 -2.36 3.96 2.13
C ALA A 133 -1.18 4.65 2.83
N ALA A 134 -0.09 4.91 2.10
CA ALA A 134 1.12 5.55 2.61
C ALA A 134 0.92 7.02 3.02
N SER A 135 -0.09 7.70 2.48
CA SER A 135 -0.43 9.09 2.81
C SER A 135 -1.25 9.22 4.10
N MET A 136 -1.89 8.14 4.53
CA MET A 136 -2.72 8.16 5.73
C MET A 136 -1.81 8.07 6.96
N PRO A 137 -1.83 9.07 7.86
CA PRO A 137 -1.02 9.01 9.08
C PRO A 137 -1.48 7.81 9.91
N GLY A 138 -0.52 6.96 10.25
CA GLY A 138 -0.75 5.87 11.16
C GLY A 138 -1.29 6.31 12.50
N THR A 139 -2.46 5.80 12.86
CA THR A 139 -2.93 5.87 14.25
C THR A 139 -2.40 4.70 15.08
N GLY A 140 -1.39 3.96 14.59
CA GLY A 140 -0.77 2.91 15.36
C GLY A 140 -0.18 3.51 16.62
N LEU A 141 -0.72 3.07 17.77
CA LEU A 141 -0.12 3.30 19.06
C LEU A 141 1.34 2.81 18.97
N THR A 142 2.26 3.77 18.98
CA THR A 142 3.71 3.62 19.11
C THR A 142 4.13 2.29 19.74
N GLY A 143 4.85 1.45 19.00
CA GLY A 143 5.61 0.36 19.58
C GLY A 143 5.65 -0.93 18.78
N VAL A 144 6.26 -0.93 17.59
CA VAL A 144 6.94 -2.14 17.12
C VAL A 144 8.45 -1.92 17.25
N PRO A 145 9.15 -2.80 17.98
CA PRO A 145 10.60 -2.73 18.07
C PRO A 145 11.20 -2.81 16.67
N ASP A 146 12.02 -1.83 16.33
CA ASP A 146 12.86 -1.87 15.13
C ASP A 146 13.82 -3.07 15.24
N LEU A 147 13.53 -4.14 14.51
CA LEU A 147 14.37 -5.34 14.45
C LEU A 147 15.49 -5.21 13.40
N SER A 148 15.67 -4.04 12.78
CA SER A 148 16.78 -3.77 11.85
C SER A 148 18.13 -3.53 12.55
N GLY A 149 18.45 -4.28 13.61
CA GLY A 149 19.81 -4.58 14.03
C GLY A 149 20.79 -3.42 14.32
N ARG A 150 20.33 -2.16 14.45
CA ARG A 150 21.17 -1.04 14.89
C ARG A 150 20.89 -0.75 16.35
N ARG A 151 21.74 -1.30 17.23
CA ARG A 151 21.87 -0.89 18.63
C ARG A 151 22.26 0.61 18.69
N GLY A 152 21.27 1.48 18.73
CA GLY A 152 21.40 2.86 19.21
C GLY A 152 20.42 3.03 20.36
N MET A 153 20.93 3.20 21.57
CA MET A 153 20.11 3.53 22.74
C MET A 153 19.31 4.81 22.47
N ALA A 154 17.98 4.75 22.57
CA ALA A 154 17.15 5.92 22.80
C ALA A 154 16.06 5.56 23.81
N ALA A 155 16.05 6.29 24.91
CA ALA A 155 15.16 6.15 26.06
C ALA A 155 13.69 6.49 25.70
N PRO A 156 12.70 6.03 26.49
CA PRO A 156 11.30 6.31 26.21
C PRO A 156 10.93 7.71 26.70
N LEU A 157 10.56 8.61 25.78
CA LEU A 157 9.77 9.79 26.11
C LEU A 157 8.30 9.46 25.82
N ALA A 158 7.63 8.95 26.84
CA ALA A 158 6.20 9.11 26.98
C ALA A 158 5.92 10.55 27.38
N ALA A 159 5.11 11.27 26.61
CA ALA A 159 4.00 12.10 27.06
C ALA A 159 3.64 13.20 26.05
N VAL A 160 2.33 13.51 26.05
CA VAL A 160 1.66 14.72 25.54
C VAL A 160 1.30 14.72 24.05
N LEU A 161 0.03 14.41 23.78
CA LEU A 161 -0.89 15.34 23.09
C LEU A 161 -2.34 14.84 23.23
N LEU A 162 -2.88 14.99 24.43
CA LEU A 162 -4.31 15.23 24.64
C LEU A 162 -4.52 16.74 24.57
N ALA A 163 -5.58 17.15 23.86
CA ALA A 163 -6.12 18.51 23.71
C ALA A 163 -5.64 19.34 22.52
N ALA A 164 -6.33 19.19 21.39
CA ALA A 164 -6.81 20.33 20.60
C ALA A 164 -8.02 19.89 19.77
N GLY A 165 -9.21 20.29 20.21
CA GLY A 165 -10.42 20.20 19.40
C GLY A 165 -10.40 21.25 18.30
N ALA A 166 -10.75 20.86 17.08
CA ALA A 166 -11.31 21.74 16.07
C ALA A 166 -11.98 20.88 14.99
N GLY A 167 -13.30 20.72 15.10
CA GLY A 167 -14.11 20.24 14.00
C GLY A 167 -13.96 21.19 12.80
N GLY A 168 -13.71 20.61 11.63
CA GLY A 168 -13.73 21.32 10.36
C GLY A 168 -14.27 20.38 9.27
N PRO A 169 -15.44 20.65 8.67
CA PRO A 169 -16.03 19.82 7.61
C PRO A 169 -15.32 19.93 6.25
N GLY A 170 -14.01 20.24 6.24
CA GLY A 170 -13.26 20.61 5.04
C GLY A 170 -12.65 19.45 4.25
N LEU A 171 -12.64 18.23 4.78
CA LEU A 171 -12.03 17.06 4.11
C LEU A 171 -13.02 16.27 3.22
N VAL A 172 -14.33 16.51 3.35
CA VAL A 172 -15.34 15.83 2.51
C VAL A 172 -15.52 16.54 1.16
N THR A 173 -15.21 17.84 1.07
CA THR A 173 -15.41 18.63 -0.16
C THR A 173 -14.35 18.38 -1.24
N SER A 174 -13.14 17.95 -0.89
CA SER A 174 -12.08 17.65 -1.87
C SER A 174 -12.36 16.36 -2.67
N ILE A 175 -12.95 15.34 -2.03
CA ILE A 175 -13.32 14.08 -2.71
C ILE A 175 -14.52 14.29 -3.64
N ALA A 176 -15.52 15.07 -3.22
CA ALA A 176 -16.69 15.38 -4.04
C ALA A 176 -16.35 16.22 -5.30
N ALA A 177 -15.38 17.14 -5.20
CA ALA A 177 -14.92 17.93 -6.35
C ALA A 177 -14.13 17.08 -7.38
N PHE A 178 -13.38 16.09 -6.92
CA PHE A 178 -12.65 15.18 -7.80
C PHE A 178 -13.58 14.23 -8.57
N LEU A 179 -14.59 13.66 -7.89
CA LEU A 179 -15.60 12.81 -8.54
C LEU A 179 -16.48 13.57 -9.55
N ARG A 180 -16.80 14.84 -9.26
CA ARG A 180 -17.58 15.69 -10.19
C ARG A 180 -16.81 16.04 -11.46
N ARG A 181 -15.48 16.16 -11.39
CA ARG A 181 -14.62 16.44 -12.55
C ARG A 181 -14.44 15.23 -13.48
N ARG A 182 -14.55 14.01 -12.94
CA ARG A 182 -14.48 12.76 -13.73
C ARG A 182 -15.76 12.49 -14.52
N ARG A 183 -16.93 12.83 -13.96
CA ARG A 183 -18.23 12.65 -14.62
C ARG A 183 -18.39 13.53 -15.86
N ASN A 184 -17.98 14.80 -15.79
CA ASN A 184 -18.14 15.72 -16.94
C ASN A 184 -17.23 15.39 -18.14
N ARG A 185 -16.15 14.61 -17.97
CA ARG A 185 -15.30 14.19 -19.10
C ARG A 185 -15.89 13.05 -19.94
N LEU A 186 -16.91 12.35 -19.43
CA LEU A 186 -17.60 11.30 -20.18
C LEU A 186 -18.79 11.85 -20.99
N ASP A 187 -19.29 13.04 -20.64
CA ASP A 187 -20.43 13.67 -21.32
C ASP A 187 -20.01 14.55 -22.52
N ASP A 188 -18.74 15.00 -22.59
CA ASP A 188 -18.22 15.85 -23.68
C ASP A 188 -17.63 15.05 -24.87
N GLY A 189 -17.87 13.73 -24.91
CA GLY A 189 -17.26 12.78 -25.85
C GLY A 189 -18.20 12.11 -26.85
N TYR A 190 -19.31 12.75 -27.23
CA TYR A 190 -20.20 12.32 -28.33
C TYR A 190 -20.71 13.51 -29.15
#